data_AF-A0A846YIY3-F1
#
_entry.id   AF-A0A846YIY3-F1
#
_cell.length_a   1.000
_cell.length_b   1.000
_cell.length_c   1.000
_cell.angle_alpha   90.00
_cell.angle_beta   90.00
_cell.angle_gamma   90.00
#
_symmetry.space_group_name_H-M   'P 1'
#
loop_
_entity.id
_entity.type
_entity.pdbx_description
1 polymer ?
#
loop_
_entity_poly.entity_id
_entity_poly.type
_entity_poly.pdbx_seq_one_letter_code
_entity_poly.pdbx_strand_id
1 'polypeptide(L)'
;MPAVEIALTETRLWAWSANTHADFVPSVVPGSDGRTLVVGEPLAPPSIAVSPAQLITADRIAYDPGMPKPVDALATVFGHTLTQLRINSPCERLTVVHPSEWDPHRLTVLQSAATRHAGRVELQPAALRAVIATQRIRDVRTVVLEFGPLSTTASTVVPSDSGPRLEFCEHEPLLAAVEISGDEYGRTSFRSMIERLIHGCQVDSVVIVGRTDADFLDLVAEVIGELCRAELLVLGGADLVRARNTDPIDQRPSLPPAAADAEWLQPLRERAAATRPPRSKTPLYVGAAAVMALAVLVAGGVFLGMSTGGDSEAVASTPTTTGVPAAPTDPEEPGSGSMTVGPVMFAVPDGWRVTDPATASADRVVLEPTEGPKARITVVQEQLRVPGAGYEQVAADLEAKRVAAAAGLYSPIRRDVVFGGRSGLAYSEHPEGGSIVDWHVIVEHSIQISIGCQYQTGGQDSITPICEDLASSLDIIR
;
A
#
# COMPACT_ATOMS: atom_id res chain seq x y z
N MET A 1 -29.03 2.68 8.43
CA MET A 1 -29.15 2.45 6.97
C MET A 1 -28.40 1.14 6.65
N PRO A 2 -28.76 0.37 5.60
CA PRO A 2 -28.31 -1.01 5.50
C PRO A 2 -26.85 -1.11 5.07
N ALA A 3 -25.98 -1.51 6.00
CA ALA A 3 -24.63 -1.98 5.73
C ALA A 3 -24.67 -3.47 5.41
N VAL A 4 -23.91 -3.88 4.39
CA VAL A 4 -23.79 -5.26 3.93
C VAL A 4 -22.33 -5.64 3.91
N GLU A 5 -22.03 -6.83 4.39
CA GLU A 5 -20.70 -7.44 4.27
C GLU A 5 -20.79 -8.68 3.40
N ILE A 6 -19.86 -8.82 2.46
CA ILE A 6 -19.75 -9.98 1.56
C ILE A 6 -18.32 -10.51 1.69
N ALA A 7 -18.14 -11.82 1.80
CA ALA A 7 -16.87 -12.49 1.58
C ALA A 7 -17.00 -13.33 0.32
N LEU A 8 -16.21 -12.97 -0.68
CA LEU A 8 -16.19 -13.58 -1.99
C LEU A 8 -14.93 -14.44 -2.12
N THR A 9 -15.13 -15.71 -2.48
CA THR A 9 -14.06 -16.59 -2.97
C THR A 9 -14.41 -17.06 -4.37
N GLU A 10 -13.50 -17.82 -4.98
CA GLU A 10 -13.74 -18.43 -6.28
C GLU A 10 -14.95 -19.37 -6.31
N THR A 11 -15.26 -20.02 -5.19
CA THR A 11 -16.27 -21.10 -5.16
C THR A 11 -17.43 -20.82 -4.22
N ARG A 12 -17.34 -19.78 -3.39
CA ARG A 12 -18.36 -19.49 -2.39
C ARG A 12 -18.47 -18.01 -2.08
N LEU A 13 -19.69 -17.59 -1.74
CA LEU A 13 -20.00 -16.24 -1.30
C LEU A 13 -20.79 -16.35 -0.01
N TRP A 14 -20.29 -15.71 1.04
CA TRP A 14 -21.02 -15.47 2.26
C TRP A 14 -21.39 -14.01 2.35
N ALA A 15 -22.61 -13.70 2.76
CA ALA A 15 -23.03 -12.34 2.97
C ALA A 15 -23.82 -12.19 4.26
N TRP A 16 -23.65 -11.05 4.90
CA TRP A 16 -24.27 -10.73 6.16
C TRP A 16 -24.90 -9.34 6.15
N SER A 17 -26.05 -9.23 6.79
CA SER A 17 -26.74 -7.98 7.07
C SER A 17 -27.26 -8.00 8.51
N ALA A 18 -27.81 -6.88 8.97
CA ALA A 18 -28.43 -6.81 10.31
C ALA A 18 -29.56 -7.83 10.53
N ASN A 19 -30.25 -8.26 9.47
CA ASN A 19 -31.50 -9.03 9.58
C ASN A 19 -31.40 -10.47 9.06
N THR A 20 -30.48 -10.75 8.14
CA THR A 20 -30.37 -12.05 7.46
C THR A 20 -28.96 -12.25 6.89
N HIS A 21 -28.68 -13.48 6.48
CA HIS A 21 -27.44 -13.88 5.82
C HIS A 21 -27.73 -14.63 4.53
N ALA A 22 -26.74 -14.72 3.65
CA ALA A 22 -26.76 -15.54 2.46
C ALA A 22 -25.47 -16.36 2.37
N ASP A 23 -25.58 -17.58 1.85
CA ASP A 23 -24.47 -18.49 1.55
C ASP A 23 -24.81 -19.24 0.27
N PHE A 24 -24.08 -18.96 -0.80
CA PHE A 24 -24.29 -19.60 -2.09
C PHE A 24 -23.03 -19.58 -2.95
N VAL A 25 -23.06 -20.28 -4.08
CA VAL A 25 -21.97 -20.31 -5.05
C VAL A 25 -22.05 -19.06 -5.93
N PRO A 26 -20.99 -18.23 -6.02
CA PRO A 26 -20.99 -17.00 -6.82
C PRO A 26 -20.79 -17.34 -8.29
N SER A 27 -21.72 -18.09 -8.87
CA SER A 27 -21.69 -18.52 -10.25
C SER A 27 -22.67 -17.73 -11.09
N VAL A 28 -22.44 -17.70 -12.41
CA VAL A 28 -23.38 -17.16 -13.38
C VAL A 28 -23.61 -18.16 -14.51
N VAL A 29 -24.81 -18.16 -15.08
CA VAL A 29 -25.16 -18.78 -16.37
C VAL A 29 -26.04 -17.85 -17.19
N PRO A 30 -26.10 -17.97 -18.53
CA PRO A 30 -27.08 -17.25 -19.34
C PRO A 30 -28.51 -17.62 -18.95
N GLY A 31 -29.36 -16.62 -18.82
CA GLY A 31 -30.81 -16.82 -18.73
C GLY A 31 -31.40 -17.29 -20.06
N SER A 32 -32.67 -17.68 -20.04
CA SER A 32 -33.38 -18.18 -21.24
C SER A 32 -33.45 -17.17 -22.39
N ASP A 33 -33.27 -15.88 -22.11
CA ASP A 33 -33.25 -14.81 -23.11
C ASP A 33 -31.86 -14.59 -23.74
N GLY A 34 -30.83 -15.32 -23.29
CA GLY A 34 -29.45 -15.20 -23.74
C GLY A 34 -28.77 -13.86 -23.41
N ARG A 35 -29.42 -13.00 -22.61
CA ARG A 35 -28.96 -11.64 -22.30
C ARG A 35 -28.83 -11.40 -20.80
N THR A 36 -29.73 -11.98 -20.01
CA THR A 36 -29.66 -11.95 -18.55
C THR A 36 -28.71 -13.01 -18.03
N LEU A 37 -28.26 -12.83 -16.79
CA LEU A 37 -27.47 -13.81 -16.07
C LEU A 37 -28.28 -14.33 -14.87
N VAL A 38 -28.28 -15.64 -14.69
CA VAL A 38 -28.84 -16.32 -13.52
C VAL A 38 -27.69 -16.68 -12.60
N VAL A 39 -27.88 -16.48 -11.29
CA VAL A 39 -26.86 -16.65 -10.25
C VAL A 39 -27.17 -17.86 -9.38
N GLY A 40 -26.14 -18.60 -8.97
CA GLY A 40 -26.25 -19.63 -7.92
C GLY A 40 -26.32 -21.07 -8.42
N GLU A 41 -26.10 -21.31 -9.71
CA GLU A 41 -25.99 -22.65 -10.27
C GLU A 41 -24.70 -23.38 -9.82
N PRO A 42 -24.68 -24.71 -9.69
CA PRO A 42 -23.47 -25.44 -9.28
C PRO A 42 -22.30 -25.25 -10.27
N LEU A 43 -21.06 -25.15 -9.76
CA LEU A 43 -19.82 -25.10 -10.56
C LEU A 43 -19.32 -26.50 -11.00
N ALA A 44 -20.23 -27.48 -11.07
CA ALA A 44 -19.92 -28.87 -11.40
C ALA A 44 -20.79 -29.37 -12.56
N PRO A 45 -20.29 -30.29 -13.39
CA PRO A 45 -21.08 -30.89 -14.46
C PRO A 45 -22.40 -31.49 -13.95
N PRO A 46 -23.50 -31.40 -14.72
CA PRO A 46 -23.57 -30.94 -16.12
C PRO A 46 -23.78 -29.43 -16.30
N SER A 47 -23.66 -28.62 -15.23
CA SER A 47 -23.84 -27.17 -15.29
C SER A 47 -22.77 -26.50 -16.16
N ILE A 48 -23.17 -25.46 -16.91
CA ILE A 48 -22.26 -24.57 -17.65
C ILE A 48 -21.87 -23.33 -16.82
N ALA A 49 -22.21 -23.31 -15.53
CA ALA A 49 -21.96 -22.18 -14.68
C ALA A 49 -20.46 -21.96 -14.48
N VAL A 50 -20.08 -20.68 -14.48
CA VAL A 50 -18.71 -20.26 -14.20
C VAL A 50 -18.70 -19.31 -13.02
N SER A 51 -17.58 -19.25 -12.31
CA SER A 51 -17.35 -18.24 -11.28
C SER A 51 -16.80 -16.96 -11.91
N PRO A 52 -17.51 -15.82 -11.81
CA PRO A 52 -16.96 -14.53 -12.25
C PRO A 52 -15.72 -14.12 -11.46
N ALA A 53 -15.54 -14.63 -10.24
CA ALA A 53 -14.34 -14.39 -9.44
C ALA A 53 -13.11 -15.09 -10.06
N GLN A 54 -13.27 -16.31 -10.60
CA GLN A 54 -12.19 -17.00 -11.32
C GLN A 54 -11.88 -16.35 -12.67
N LEU A 55 -12.89 -15.80 -13.33
CA LEU A 55 -12.78 -15.17 -14.65
C LEU A 55 -12.60 -13.65 -14.57
N ILE A 56 -12.24 -13.10 -13.40
CA ILE A 56 -12.25 -11.66 -13.16
C ILE A 56 -11.29 -10.88 -14.08
N THR A 57 -10.21 -11.52 -14.53
CA THR A 57 -9.21 -10.96 -15.45
C THR A 57 -9.51 -11.24 -16.93
N ALA A 58 -10.57 -11.98 -17.24
CA ALA A 58 -10.94 -12.28 -18.61
C ALA A 58 -11.55 -11.05 -19.30
N ASP A 59 -11.32 -10.89 -20.60
CA ASP A 59 -11.98 -9.82 -21.37
C ASP A 59 -13.50 -10.02 -21.39
N ARG A 60 -13.92 -11.28 -21.56
CA ARG A 60 -15.32 -11.71 -21.66
C ARG A 60 -15.48 -13.16 -21.19
N ILE A 61 -16.69 -13.48 -20.73
CA ILE A 61 -17.12 -14.83 -20.42
C ILE A 61 -17.75 -15.43 -21.69
N ALA A 62 -17.27 -16.60 -22.11
CA ALA A 62 -17.63 -17.25 -23.36
C ALA A 62 -19.00 -17.97 -23.27
N TYR A 63 -20.08 -17.20 -23.28
CA TYR A 63 -21.44 -17.70 -23.48
C TYR A 63 -21.96 -17.35 -24.88
N ASP A 64 -22.90 -18.15 -25.38
CA ASP A 64 -23.61 -17.93 -26.65
C ASP A 64 -25.10 -17.66 -26.32
N PRO A 65 -25.75 -16.60 -26.86
CA PRO A 65 -25.26 -15.58 -27.79
C PRO A 65 -24.58 -14.37 -27.15
N GLY A 66 -24.60 -14.25 -25.81
CA GLY A 66 -24.05 -13.11 -25.09
C GLY A 66 -22.66 -13.40 -24.53
N MET A 67 -21.70 -12.48 -24.71
CA MET A 67 -20.37 -12.56 -24.08
C MET A 67 -20.20 -11.47 -23.02
N PRO A 68 -20.78 -11.64 -21.80
CA PRO A 68 -20.75 -10.62 -20.77
C PRO A 68 -19.33 -10.38 -20.26
N LYS A 69 -19.06 -9.17 -19.77
CA LYS A 69 -17.80 -8.86 -19.10
C LYS A 69 -17.84 -9.38 -17.66
N PRO A 70 -16.70 -9.71 -17.03
CA PRO A 70 -16.67 -10.12 -15.63
C PRO A 70 -17.27 -9.09 -14.67
N VAL A 71 -17.10 -7.80 -14.94
CA VAL A 71 -17.73 -6.72 -14.14
C VAL A 71 -19.26 -6.79 -14.16
N ASP A 72 -19.87 -7.17 -15.28
CA ASP A 72 -21.34 -7.29 -15.40
C ASP A 72 -21.84 -8.56 -14.69
N ALA A 73 -21.07 -9.63 -14.78
CA ALA A 73 -21.34 -10.87 -14.05
C ALA A 73 -21.23 -10.69 -12.53
N LEU A 74 -20.17 -10.05 -12.04
CA LEU A 74 -19.99 -9.73 -10.61
C LEU A 74 -21.07 -8.77 -10.11
N ALA A 75 -21.44 -7.76 -10.90
CA ALA A 75 -22.56 -6.87 -10.56
C ALA A 75 -23.85 -7.68 -10.41
N THR A 76 -24.12 -8.62 -11.33
CA THR A 76 -25.29 -9.50 -11.21
C THR A 76 -25.25 -10.34 -9.94
N VAL A 77 -24.08 -10.89 -9.58
CA VAL A 77 -23.89 -11.62 -8.31
C VAL A 77 -24.19 -10.72 -7.12
N PHE A 78 -23.68 -9.49 -7.07
CA PHE A 78 -23.96 -8.55 -5.97
C PHE A 78 -25.42 -8.12 -5.89
N GLY A 79 -26.06 -7.83 -7.02
CA GLY A 79 -27.49 -7.55 -7.07
C GLY A 79 -28.33 -8.73 -6.57
N HIS A 80 -27.95 -9.96 -6.94
CA HIS A 80 -28.56 -11.17 -6.41
C HIS A 80 -28.36 -11.30 -4.89
N THR A 81 -27.14 -11.05 -4.39
CA THR A 81 -26.86 -11.05 -2.94
C THR A 81 -27.75 -10.08 -2.18
N LEU A 82 -27.88 -8.82 -2.65
CA LEU A 82 -28.76 -7.85 -2.00
C LEU A 82 -30.22 -8.30 -2.00
N THR A 83 -30.68 -8.93 -3.08
CA THR A 83 -32.02 -9.51 -3.18
C THR A 83 -32.23 -10.63 -2.16
N GLN A 84 -31.27 -11.55 -2.01
CA GLN A 84 -31.29 -12.61 -0.99
C GLN A 84 -31.32 -12.03 0.43
N LEU A 85 -30.58 -10.94 0.65
CA LEU A 85 -30.56 -10.22 1.92
C LEU A 85 -31.81 -9.35 2.15
N ARG A 86 -32.72 -9.27 1.18
CA ARG A 86 -33.92 -8.41 1.20
C ARG A 86 -33.57 -6.92 1.40
N ILE A 87 -32.48 -6.48 0.79
CA ILE A 87 -31.99 -5.11 0.82
C ILE A 87 -32.22 -4.48 -0.55
N ASN A 88 -32.83 -3.30 -0.55
CA ASN A 88 -33.00 -2.53 -1.78
C ASN A 88 -31.65 -2.01 -2.27
N SER A 89 -31.43 -2.07 -3.58
CA SER A 89 -30.26 -1.49 -4.23
C SER A 89 -30.57 -0.05 -4.69
N PRO A 90 -29.66 0.93 -4.50
CA PRO A 90 -28.36 0.77 -3.84
C PRO A 90 -28.46 0.71 -2.30
N CYS A 91 -27.61 -0.11 -1.67
CA CYS A 91 -27.40 -0.05 -0.22
C CYS A 91 -26.48 1.11 0.16
N GLU A 92 -26.40 1.46 1.45
CA GLU A 92 -25.56 2.59 1.87
C GLU A 92 -24.07 2.23 1.81
N ARG A 93 -23.71 1.11 2.44
CA ARG A 93 -22.33 0.62 2.51
C ARG A 93 -22.27 -0.86 2.18
N LEU A 94 -21.33 -1.22 1.31
CA LEU A 94 -21.00 -2.58 0.95
C LEU A 94 -19.51 -2.84 1.21
N THR A 95 -19.20 -3.67 2.20
CA THR A 95 -17.84 -4.15 2.43
C THR A 95 -17.68 -5.49 1.71
N VAL A 96 -16.70 -5.60 0.82
CA VAL A 96 -16.39 -6.82 0.08
C VAL A 96 -15.02 -7.34 0.50
N VAL A 97 -15.03 -8.47 1.19
CA VAL A 97 -13.85 -9.24 1.55
C VAL A 97 -13.45 -10.09 0.34
N HIS A 98 -12.21 -9.95 -0.11
CA HIS A 98 -11.66 -10.61 -1.29
C HIS A 98 -10.41 -11.42 -0.94
N PRO A 99 -10.00 -12.38 -1.79
CA PRO A 99 -8.73 -13.10 -1.63
C PRO A 99 -7.54 -12.12 -1.52
N SER A 100 -6.60 -12.38 -0.60
CA SER A 100 -5.60 -11.37 -0.21
C SER A 100 -4.52 -11.08 -1.26
N GLU A 101 -4.34 -11.99 -2.21
CA GLU A 101 -3.42 -11.90 -3.36
C GLU A 101 -3.96 -11.06 -4.52
N TRP A 102 -5.23 -10.65 -4.51
CA TRP A 102 -5.85 -9.94 -5.64
C TRP A 102 -5.14 -8.62 -5.92
N ASP A 103 -4.57 -8.56 -7.12
CA ASP A 103 -3.91 -7.37 -7.66
C ASP A 103 -4.91 -6.19 -7.89
N PRO A 104 -4.39 -4.96 -8.10
CA PRO A 104 -5.22 -3.79 -8.33
C PRO A 104 -6.19 -3.90 -9.52
N HIS A 105 -5.87 -4.71 -10.54
CA HIS A 105 -6.75 -4.90 -11.69
C HIS A 105 -8.00 -5.68 -11.30
N ARG A 106 -7.84 -6.80 -10.58
CA ARG A 106 -8.97 -7.56 -10.02
C ARG A 106 -9.80 -6.68 -9.09
N LEU A 107 -9.15 -5.89 -8.23
CA LEU A 107 -9.83 -4.98 -7.30
C LEU A 107 -10.61 -3.88 -8.03
N THR A 108 -10.10 -3.35 -9.15
CA THR A 108 -10.80 -2.35 -9.96
C THR A 108 -12.08 -2.91 -10.56
N VAL A 109 -12.04 -4.14 -11.07
CA VAL A 109 -13.23 -4.84 -11.60
C VAL A 109 -14.24 -5.09 -10.48
N LEU A 110 -13.78 -5.57 -9.31
CA LEU A 110 -14.60 -5.81 -8.14
C LEU A 110 -15.27 -4.53 -7.63
N GLN A 111 -14.50 -3.45 -7.48
CA GLN A 111 -14.96 -2.13 -7.07
C GLN A 111 -16.02 -1.59 -8.04
N SER A 112 -15.76 -1.70 -9.34
CA SER A 112 -16.68 -1.24 -10.40
C SER A 112 -18.01 -1.99 -10.36
N ALA A 113 -17.98 -3.30 -10.08
CA ALA A 113 -19.19 -4.10 -9.91
C ALA A 113 -19.96 -3.71 -8.64
N ALA A 114 -19.26 -3.57 -7.51
CA ALA A 114 -19.85 -3.24 -6.21
C ALA A 114 -20.49 -1.84 -6.18
N THR A 115 -19.86 -0.86 -6.83
CA THR A 115 -20.32 0.55 -6.86
C THR A 115 -21.66 0.71 -7.58
N ARG A 116 -22.05 -0.25 -8.44
CA ARG A 116 -23.39 -0.29 -9.04
C ARG A 116 -24.51 -0.55 -8.03
N HIS A 117 -24.16 -1.06 -6.84
CA HIS A 117 -25.11 -1.54 -5.85
C HIS A 117 -24.99 -0.86 -4.49
N ALA A 118 -24.04 0.04 -4.29
CA ALA A 118 -23.81 0.71 -3.00
C ALA A 118 -23.32 2.15 -3.17
N GLY A 119 -23.70 3.04 -2.25
CA GLY A 119 -23.19 4.41 -2.21
C GLY A 119 -21.75 4.52 -1.71
N ARG A 120 -21.33 3.59 -0.84
CA ARG A 120 -19.96 3.44 -0.34
C ARG A 120 -19.53 1.98 -0.46
N VAL A 121 -18.37 1.74 -1.05
CA VAL A 121 -17.78 0.41 -1.16
C VAL A 121 -16.45 0.39 -0.45
N GLU A 122 -16.23 -0.65 0.35
CA GLU A 122 -14.95 -0.91 1.04
C GLU A 122 -14.45 -2.29 0.64
N LEU A 123 -13.24 -2.37 0.10
CA LEU A 123 -12.59 -3.65 -0.20
C LEU A 123 -11.64 -4.02 0.93
N GLN A 124 -11.68 -5.28 1.36
CA GLN A 124 -10.79 -5.78 2.42
C GLN A 124 -10.18 -7.13 2.03
N PRO A 125 -8.86 -7.31 2.16
CA PRO A 125 -8.24 -8.62 2.08
C PRO A 125 -8.80 -9.59 3.13
N ALA A 126 -9.01 -10.85 2.75
CA ALA A 126 -9.47 -11.91 3.63
C ALA A 126 -8.51 -12.13 4.81
N ALA A 127 -7.21 -11.95 4.63
CA ALA A 127 -6.22 -12.06 5.69
C ALA A 127 -6.43 -11.02 6.80
N LEU A 128 -6.65 -9.75 6.43
CA LEU A 128 -6.98 -8.71 7.40
C LEU A 128 -8.27 -9.03 8.14
N ARG A 129 -9.28 -9.48 7.38
CA ARG A 129 -10.57 -9.81 7.95
C ARG A 129 -10.51 -10.99 8.91
N ALA A 130 -9.70 -12.00 8.59
CA ALA A 130 -9.49 -13.16 9.43
C ALA A 130 -8.87 -12.77 10.78
N VAL A 131 -7.86 -11.89 10.79
CA VAL A 131 -7.24 -11.39 12.04
C VAL A 131 -8.22 -10.55 12.86
N ILE A 132 -9.07 -9.74 12.22
CA ILE A 132 -10.11 -8.98 12.92
C ILE A 132 -11.14 -9.94 13.57
N ALA A 133 -11.52 -11.01 12.85
CA ALA A 133 -12.50 -11.98 13.28
C ALA A 133 -12.07 -12.78 14.51
N THR A 134 -10.78 -13.09 14.64
CA THR A 134 -10.27 -13.92 15.75
C THR A 134 -10.24 -13.17 17.09
N GLN A 135 -10.31 -11.83 17.11
CA GLN A 135 -10.38 -10.93 18.28
C GLN A 135 -9.30 -11.10 19.38
N ARG A 136 -8.49 -12.15 19.35
CA ARG A 136 -7.54 -12.57 20.38
C ARG A 136 -6.08 -12.21 20.06
N ILE A 137 -5.85 -11.62 18.89
CA ILE A 137 -4.54 -11.61 18.23
C ILE A 137 -4.20 -10.20 17.71
N ARG A 138 -4.73 -9.17 18.38
CA ARG A 138 -4.61 -7.78 17.90
C ARG A 138 -3.18 -7.23 18.00
N ASP A 139 -2.32 -7.89 18.78
CA ASP A 139 -1.00 -7.38 19.14
C ASP A 139 0.16 -8.31 18.72
N VAL A 140 -0.09 -9.32 17.88
CA VAL A 140 0.95 -10.25 17.46
C VAL A 140 0.99 -10.47 15.94
N ARG A 141 2.17 -10.87 15.45
CA ARG A 141 2.36 -11.18 14.03
C ARG A 141 1.67 -12.50 13.71
N THR A 142 0.73 -12.42 12.77
CA THR A 142 -0.15 -13.53 12.40
C THR A 142 0.06 -13.93 10.96
N VAL A 143 0.26 -15.21 10.70
CA VAL A 143 0.20 -15.75 9.33
C VAL A 143 -1.23 -16.20 9.05
N VAL A 144 -1.80 -15.81 7.91
CA VAL A 144 -3.10 -16.26 7.44
C VAL A 144 -2.92 -17.13 6.21
N LEU A 145 -3.50 -18.32 6.23
CA LEU A 145 -3.47 -19.30 5.15
C LEU A 145 -4.85 -19.42 4.52
N GLU A 146 -4.92 -19.08 3.24
CA GLU A 146 -6.12 -19.19 2.41
C GLU A 146 -5.90 -20.30 1.39
N PHE A 147 -6.67 -21.39 1.49
CA PHE A 147 -6.60 -22.50 0.55
C PHE A 147 -7.72 -22.38 -0.48
N GLY A 148 -7.35 -22.05 -1.71
CA GLY A 148 -8.24 -22.09 -2.87
C GLY A 148 -8.42 -23.51 -3.41
N PRO A 149 -9.25 -23.67 -4.46
CA PRO A 149 -9.44 -24.96 -5.12
C PRO A 149 -8.17 -25.49 -5.80
N LEU A 150 -7.34 -24.58 -6.32
CA LEU A 150 -6.13 -24.88 -7.10
C LEU A 150 -4.87 -24.18 -6.56
N SER A 151 -5.02 -23.34 -5.55
CA SER A 151 -3.98 -22.43 -5.10
C SER A 151 -3.92 -22.32 -3.58
N THR A 152 -2.80 -21.81 -3.08
CA THR A 152 -2.62 -21.42 -1.69
C THR A 152 -2.09 -19.99 -1.65
N THR A 153 -2.70 -19.17 -0.80
CA THR A 153 -2.21 -17.83 -0.47
C THR A 153 -1.83 -17.80 1.00
N ALA A 154 -0.64 -17.30 1.31
CA ALA A 154 -0.15 -17.16 2.67
C ALA A 154 0.23 -15.70 2.90
N SER A 155 -0.35 -15.08 3.92
CA SER A 155 -0.24 -13.66 4.19
C SER A 155 0.27 -13.42 5.61
N THR A 156 1.21 -12.51 5.80
CA THR A 156 1.58 -12.01 7.13
C THR A 156 0.79 -10.75 7.42
N VAL A 157 0.14 -10.71 8.58
CA VAL A 157 -0.56 -9.55 9.13
C VAL A 157 0.12 -9.14 10.43
N VAL A 158 0.46 -7.86 10.54
CA VAL A 158 1.09 -7.29 11.74
C VAL A 158 0.20 -6.21 12.36
N PRO A 159 0.27 -6.03 13.69
CA PRO A 159 -0.35 -4.89 14.34
C PRO A 159 0.23 -3.57 13.80
N SER A 160 -0.61 -2.54 13.72
CA SER A 160 -0.20 -1.16 13.49
C SER A 160 -1.10 -0.20 14.28
N ASP A 161 -0.67 1.04 14.44
CA ASP A 161 -1.44 2.07 15.15
C ASP A 161 -2.84 2.30 14.54
N SER A 162 -2.98 2.05 13.24
CA SER A 162 -4.22 2.18 12.47
C SER A 162 -5.06 0.90 12.40
N GLY A 163 -4.63 -0.18 13.07
CA GLY A 163 -5.21 -1.52 12.98
C GLY A 163 -4.29 -2.53 12.29
N PRO A 164 -4.73 -3.77 12.09
CA PRO A 164 -3.90 -4.78 11.42
C PRO A 164 -3.58 -4.35 9.98
N ARG A 165 -2.32 -4.48 9.58
CA ARG A 165 -1.86 -4.25 8.20
C ARG A 165 -1.27 -5.51 7.59
N LEU A 166 -1.44 -5.67 6.29
CA LEU A 166 -0.78 -6.72 5.52
C LEU A 166 0.70 -6.34 5.39
N GLU A 167 1.60 -7.25 5.74
CA GLU A 167 3.04 -7.04 5.64
C GLU A 167 3.64 -7.77 4.43
N PHE A 168 3.26 -9.04 4.25
CA PHE A 168 3.72 -9.88 3.15
C PHE A 168 2.56 -10.73 2.64
N CYS A 169 2.57 -11.08 1.35
CA CYS A 169 1.62 -11.99 0.73
C CYS A 169 2.34 -12.84 -0.32
N GLU A 170 2.45 -14.13 -0.07
CA GLU A 170 2.94 -15.13 -1.01
C GLU A 170 1.73 -15.86 -1.63
N HIS A 171 1.78 -16.11 -2.93
CA HIS A 171 0.72 -16.83 -3.64
C HIS A 171 1.32 -17.92 -4.53
N GLU A 172 0.86 -19.15 -4.33
CA GLU A 172 1.27 -20.32 -5.12
C GLU A 172 0.06 -20.84 -5.91
N PRO A 173 -0.04 -20.50 -7.21
CA PRO A 173 -1.24 -20.75 -8.03
C PRO A 173 -1.44 -22.23 -8.41
N LEU A 174 -0.44 -23.08 -8.17
CA LEU A 174 -0.44 -24.51 -8.51
C LEU A 174 -0.24 -25.41 -7.28
N LEU A 175 -0.42 -24.85 -6.09
CA LEU A 175 -0.23 -25.55 -4.84
C LEU A 175 -1.54 -25.51 -4.07
N ALA A 176 -2.44 -26.46 -4.33
CA ALA A 176 -3.67 -26.59 -3.59
C ALA A 176 -3.52 -27.62 -2.46
N ALA A 177 -4.62 -27.75 -1.72
CA ALA A 177 -4.88 -28.83 -0.80
C ALA A 177 -4.37 -30.22 -1.24
N VAL A 178 -4.68 -30.59 -2.48
CA VAL A 178 -4.46 -31.95 -2.99
C VAL A 178 -2.99 -32.18 -3.32
N GLU A 179 -2.28 -31.17 -3.84
CA GLU A 179 -0.84 -31.23 -4.05
C GLU A 179 -0.09 -31.31 -2.71
N ILE A 180 -0.50 -30.49 -1.72
CA ILE A 180 0.10 -30.49 -0.39
C ILE A 180 -0.07 -31.84 0.31
N SER A 181 -1.24 -32.48 0.22
CA SER A 181 -1.48 -33.81 0.81
C SER A 181 -0.93 -34.96 -0.05
N GLY A 182 -0.68 -34.72 -1.33
CA GLY A 182 -0.46 -35.78 -2.32
C GLY A 182 0.93 -36.40 -2.26
N ASP A 183 1.98 -35.58 -2.17
CA ASP A 183 3.36 -36.05 -2.19
C ASP A 183 4.35 -35.19 -1.37
N GLU A 184 5.63 -35.58 -1.37
CA GLU A 184 6.69 -34.86 -0.68
C GLU A 184 7.04 -33.52 -1.36
N TYR A 185 6.84 -33.41 -2.68
CA TYR A 185 7.13 -32.20 -3.43
C TYR A 185 6.15 -31.08 -3.08
N GLY A 186 4.85 -31.39 -2.99
CA GLY A 186 3.81 -30.44 -2.55
C GLY A 186 4.05 -29.98 -1.11
N ARG A 187 4.37 -30.90 -0.20
CA ARG A 187 4.71 -30.54 1.19
C ARG A 187 5.96 -29.67 1.29
N THR A 188 6.99 -29.99 0.52
CA THR A 188 8.23 -29.19 0.48
C THR A 188 7.96 -27.79 -0.08
N SER A 189 7.17 -27.70 -1.15
CA SER A 189 6.78 -26.42 -1.75
C SER A 189 5.99 -25.55 -0.77
N PHE A 190 5.05 -26.16 -0.03
CA PHE A 190 4.31 -25.48 1.04
C PHE A 190 5.24 -25.00 2.14
N ARG A 191 6.15 -25.85 2.63
CA ARG A 191 7.15 -25.46 3.64
C ARG A 191 7.98 -24.27 3.16
N SER A 192 8.52 -24.33 1.95
CA SER A 192 9.33 -23.25 1.38
C SER A 192 8.55 -21.95 1.21
N MET A 193 7.26 -22.00 0.87
CA MET A 193 6.38 -20.84 0.82
C MET A 193 6.26 -20.17 2.20
N ILE A 194 6.03 -20.97 3.25
CA ILE A 194 5.94 -20.44 4.62
C ILE A 194 7.29 -19.90 5.11
N GLU A 195 8.40 -20.57 4.82
CA GLU A 195 9.75 -20.09 5.17
C GLU A 195 10.05 -18.72 4.56
N ARG A 196 9.72 -18.52 3.27
CA ARG A 196 9.88 -17.23 2.59
C ARG A 196 9.01 -16.15 3.23
N LEU A 197 7.75 -16.47 3.52
CA LEU A 197 6.80 -15.53 4.11
C LEU A 197 7.22 -15.07 5.51
N ILE A 198 7.70 -16.01 6.34
CA ILE A 198 8.10 -15.72 7.72
C ILE A 198 9.43 -14.95 7.73
N HIS A 199 10.34 -15.23 6.79
CA HIS A 199 11.64 -14.57 6.66
C HIS A 199 12.42 -14.46 7.99
N GLY A 200 12.38 -15.52 8.79
CA GLY A 200 13.04 -15.59 10.10
C GLY A 200 12.41 -14.75 11.23
N CYS A 201 11.27 -14.12 10.99
CA CYS A 201 10.56 -13.36 12.01
C CYS A 201 9.74 -14.26 12.94
N GLN A 202 9.47 -13.81 14.16
CA GLN A 202 8.61 -14.55 15.09
C GLN A 202 7.15 -14.46 14.63
N VAL A 203 6.50 -15.63 14.51
CA VAL A 203 5.07 -15.75 14.27
C VAL A 203 4.44 -16.36 15.51
N ASP A 204 3.47 -15.66 16.08
CA ASP A 204 2.81 -16.09 17.31
C ASP A 204 1.49 -16.82 17.02
N SER A 205 0.89 -16.57 15.86
CA SER A 205 -0.34 -17.23 15.45
C SER A 205 -0.40 -17.52 13.95
N VAL A 206 -1.05 -18.64 13.62
CA VAL A 206 -1.42 -19.01 12.26
C VAL A 206 -2.94 -19.20 12.19
N VAL A 207 -3.60 -18.53 11.24
CA VAL A 207 -5.04 -18.62 11.01
C VAL A 207 -5.28 -19.29 9.66
N ILE A 208 -5.99 -20.42 9.65
CA ILE A 208 -6.42 -21.13 8.43
C ILE A 208 -7.84 -20.69 8.09
N VAL A 209 -8.06 -20.25 6.85
CA VAL A 209 -9.36 -19.76 6.38
C VAL A 209 -10.04 -20.78 5.47
N GLY A 210 -11.32 -21.06 5.75
CA GLY A 210 -12.24 -21.72 4.82
C GLY A 210 -12.17 -23.24 4.76
N ARG A 211 -11.13 -23.89 5.29
CA ARG A 211 -11.02 -25.36 5.32
C ARG A 211 -11.06 -25.94 6.73
N THR A 212 -11.78 -27.05 6.87
CA THR A 212 -12.04 -27.72 8.15
C THR A 212 -11.76 -29.23 8.10
N ASP A 213 -11.03 -29.69 7.08
CA ASP A 213 -10.67 -31.11 6.92
C ASP A 213 -9.60 -31.51 7.94
N ALA A 214 -9.92 -32.45 8.84
CA ALA A 214 -9.07 -32.76 9.98
C ALA A 214 -7.70 -33.30 9.58
N ASP A 215 -7.65 -34.25 8.65
CA ASP A 215 -6.39 -34.88 8.19
C ASP A 215 -5.46 -33.84 7.55
N PHE A 216 -6.02 -32.93 6.75
CA PHE A 216 -5.25 -31.83 6.18
C PHE A 216 -4.79 -30.82 7.24
N LEU A 217 -5.65 -30.48 8.21
CA LEU A 217 -5.30 -29.54 9.28
C LEU A 217 -4.15 -30.09 10.15
N ASP A 218 -4.15 -31.39 10.43
CA ASP A 218 -3.06 -32.06 11.15
C ASP A 218 -1.75 -32.00 10.36
N LEU A 219 -1.80 -32.22 9.04
CA LEU A 219 -0.63 -32.07 8.15
C LEU A 219 -0.09 -30.64 8.17
N VAL A 220 -0.97 -29.63 8.05
CA VAL A 220 -0.55 -28.22 8.12
C VAL A 220 0.03 -27.91 9.50
N ALA A 221 -0.58 -28.40 10.58
CA ALA A 221 -0.08 -28.20 11.94
C ALA A 221 1.32 -28.81 12.13
N GLU A 222 1.59 -29.98 11.54
CA GLU A 222 2.92 -30.60 11.53
C GLU A 222 3.95 -29.70 10.86
N VAL A 223 3.68 -29.27 9.62
CA VAL A 223 4.60 -28.40 8.86
C VAL A 223 4.83 -27.06 9.57
N ILE A 224 3.78 -26.43 10.08
CA ILE A 224 3.89 -25.16 10.81
C ILE A 224 4.68 -25.35 12.12
N GLY A 225 4.46 -26.44 12.84
CA GLY A 225 5.14 -26.74 14.11
C GLY A 225 6.65 -26.99 13.97
N GLU A 226 7.09 -27.44 12.79
CA GLU A 226 8.52 -27.55 12.45
C GLU A 226 9.17 -26.18 12.20
N LEU A 227 8.41 -25.22 11.66
CA LEU A 227 8.90 -23.90 11.26
C LEU A 227 8.82 -22.86 12.38
N CYS A 228 7.76 -22.87 13.18
CA CYS A 228 7.50 -21.85 14.19
C CYS A 228 6.64 -22.39 15.34
N ARG A 229 6.74 -21.74 16.50
CA ARG A 229 5.89 -22.02 17.67
C ARG A 229 4.72 -21.05 17.69
N ALA A 230 3.73 -21.31 16.84
CA ALA A 230 2.55 -20.49 16.70
C ALA A 230 1.28 -21.21 17.17
N GLU A 231 0.31 -20.46 17.71
CA GLU A 231 -1.04 -20.97 17.96
C GLU A 231 -1.79 -21.11 16.63
N LEU A 232 -2.30 -22.31 16.34
CA LEU A 232 -3.08 -22.59 15.14
C LEU A 232 -4.58 -22.37 15.40
N LEU A 233 -5.21 -21.60 14.53
CA LEU A 233 -6.63 -21.28 14.57
C LEU A 233 -7.27 -21.58 13.23
N VAL A 234 -8.53 -22.02 13.25
CA VAL A 234 -9.31 -22.31 12.05
C VAL A 234 -10.53 -21.40 12.03
N LEU A 235 -10.72 -20.70 10.92
CA LEU A 235 -11.81 -19.77 10.70
C LEU A 235 -12.68 -20.25 9.53
N GLY A 236 -13.98 -20.37 9.75
CA GLY A 236 -14.92 -20.64 8.68
C GLY A 236 -15.06 -19.43 7.76
N GLY A 237 -15.30 -19.65 6.47
CA GLY A 237 -15.48 -18.53 5.52
C GLY A 237 -16.63 -17.58 5.91
N ALA A 238 -17.69 -18.10 6.53
CA ALA A 238 -18.79 -17.30 7.05
C ALA A 238 -18.38 -16.35 8.20
N ASP A 239 -17.30 -16.64 8.92
CA ASP A 239 -16.85 -15.81 10.03
C ASP A 239 -16.09 -14.56 9.53
N LEU A 240 -15.64 -14.55 8.27
CA LEU A 240 -15.09 -13.36 7.60
C LEU A 240 -16.13 -12.21 7.51
N VAL A 241 -17.42 -12.52 7.38
CA VAL A 241 -18.50 -11.51 7.30
C VAL A 241 -19.25 -11.30 8.62
N ARG A 242 -18.87 -12.02 9.68
CA ARG A 242 -19.47 -11.84 11.02
C ARG A 242 -18.60 -11.01 11.96
N ALA A 243 -17.34 -10.77 11.58
CA ALA A 243 -16.43 -10.03 12.42
C ALA A 243 -17.03 -8.65 12.72
N ARG A 244 -17.36 -8.37 13.97
CA ARG A 244 -17.94 -7.07 14.34
C ARG A 244 -16.96 -5.98 13.90
N ASN A 245 -17.36 -5.14 12.94
CA ASN A 245 -16.73 -3.85 12.76
C ASN A 245 -16.84 -3.13 14.10
N THR A 246 -15.71 -3.01 14.78
CA THR A 246 -15.57 -1.99 15.83
C THR A 246 -15.66 -0.69 15.06
N ASP A 247 -16.80 -0.01 15.07
CA ASP A 247 -16.88 1.34 14.52
C ASP A 247 -15.73 2.17 15.15
N PRO A 248 -15.03 3.03 14.39
CA PRO A 248 -14.01 3.92 14.93
C PRO A 248 -14.53 4.83 16.05
N ILE A 249 -15.85 4.95 16.19
CA ILE A 249 -16.52 5.74 17.23
C ILE A 249 -16.43 5.08 18.62
N ASP A 250 -16.20 3.76 18.70
CA ASP A 250 -16.06 3.03 19.97
C ASP A 250 -14.60 2.87 20.44
N GLN A 251 -13.64 3.49 19.74
CA GLN A 251 -12.31 3.75 20.31
C GLN A 251 -12.39 4.90 21.33
N ARG A 252 -13.07 4.67 22.46
CA ARG A 252 -12.63 5.34 23.69
C ARG A 252 -11.31 4.69 24.07
N PRO A 253 -10.22 5.45 24.24
CA PRO A 253 -9.08 4.95 24.98
C PRO A 253 -9.64 4.46 26.31
N SER A 254 -9.44 3.18 26.63
CA SER A 254 -9.62 2.72 27.99
C SER A 254 -8.65 3.56 28.83
N LEU A 255 -9.20 4.56 29.52
CA LEU A 255 -8.44 5.35 30.48
C LEU A 255 -7.75 4.35 31.41
N PRO A 256 -6.43 4.46 31.60
CA PRO A 256 -5.76 3.65 32.61
C PRO A 256 -6.52 3.82 33.94
N PRO A 257 -6.63 2.77 34.78
CA PRO A 257 -7.26 2.91 36.08
C PRO A 257 -6.64 4.11 36.80
N ALA A 258 -7.49 5.02 37.28
CA ALA A 258 -7.16 6.33 37.83
C ALA A 258 -6.33 6.31 39.14
N ALA A 259 -5.50 5.28 39.33
CA ALA A 259 -4.62 5.10 40.47
C ALA A 259 -3.19 5.61 40.20
N ALA A 260 -2.79 5.89 38.95
CA ALA A 260 -1.44 6.37 38.63
C ALA A 260 -1.33 7.90 38.43
N ASP A 261 -2.42 8.58 38.07
CA ASP A 261 -2.38 10.02 37.72
C ASP A 261 -2.60 10.99 38.90
N ALA A 262 -2.69 10.49 40.13
CA ALA A 262 -2.82 11.35 41.32
C ALA A 262 -1.47 11.73 41.95
N GLU A 263 -0.35 11.21 41.46
CA GLU A 263 0.98 11.44 42.07
C GLU A 263 1.47 12.89 41.85
N TRP A 264 1.08 13.55 40.76
CA TRP A 264 1.50 14.93 40.47
C TRP A 264 0.65 15.99 41.20
N LEU A 265 -0.55 15.62 41.69
CA LEU A 265 -1.46 16.48 42.45
C LEU A 265 -1.19 16.48 43.96
N GLN A 266 -0.19 15.74 44.45
CA GLN A 266 0.19 15.80 45.86
C GLN A 266 0.75 17.19 46.24
N PRO A 267 0.30 17.78 47.35
CA PRO A 267 0.76 19.09 47.80
C PRO A 267 2.27 19.07 48.04
N LEU A 268 2.97 20.11 47.55
CA LEU A 268 4.44 20.23 47.51
C LEU A 268 5.18 19.97 48.84
N ARG A 269 4.49 20.03 49.99
CA ARG A 269 5.04 19.67 51.30
C ARG A 269 5.29 18.17 51.49
N GLU A 270 4.48 17.31 50.90
CA GLU A 270 4.65 15.85 51.02
C GLU A 270 5.83 15.34 50.19
N ARG A 271 6.07 15.95 49.02
CA ARG A 271 7.29 15.70 48.21
C ARG A 271 8.58 16.08 48.93
N ALA A 272 8.59 17.21 49.65
CA ALA A 272 9.77 17.66 50.40
C ALA A 272 10.07 16.77 51.63
N ALA A 273 9.06 16.09 52.19
CA ALA A 273 9.24 15.14 53.29
C ALA A 273 9.71 13.76 52.82
N ALA A 274 9.42 13.37 51.57
CA ALA A 274 9.83 12.09 50.98
C ALA A 274 11.27 12.08 50.44
N THR A 275 11.85 13.25 50.13
CA THR A 275 13.25 13.37 49.70
C THR A 275 14.21 13.19 50.89
N ARG A 276 14.70 11.97 51.10
CA ARG A 276 15.90 11.76 51.93
C ARG A 276 17.15 12.16 51.13
N PRO A 277 18.06 12.98 51.69
CA PRO A 277 19.31 13.30 51.00
C PRO A 277 20.13 12.01 50.78
N PRO A 278 20.77 11.84 49.62
CA PRO A 278 21.61 10.67 49.37
C PRO A 278 22.76 10.64 50.37
N ARG A 279 22.98 9.47 50.99
CA ARG A 279 24.16 9.21 51.81
C ARG A 279 25.40 9.29 50.91
N SER A 280 26.24 10.29 51.14
CA SER A 280 27.50 10.48 50.43
C SER A 280 28.43 9.27 50.63
N LYS A 281 28.67 8.50 49.57
CA LYS A 281 29.77 7.56 49.49
C LYS A 281 30.83 8.15 48.56
N THR A 282 31.71 9.00 49.09
CA THR A 282 33.14 9.12 48.71
C THR A 282 33.80 10.30 49.42
N PRO A 283 34.73 10.04 50.35
CA PRO A 283 35.90 10.87 50.57
C PRO A 283 37.09 10.17 49.89
N LEU A 284 37.21 10.24 48.56
CA LEU A 284 38.36 9.65 47.86
C LEU A 284 38.56 10.11 46.41
N TYR A 285 38.25 11.36 46.06
CA TYR A 285 38.69 11.95 44.79
C TYR A 285 38.92 13.46 44.91
N VAL A 286 39.67 13.87 45.94
CA VAL A 286 40.32 15.20 45.97
C VAL A 286 41.81 14.94 46.00
N GLY A 287 42.41 14.79 44.82
CA GLY A 287 43.83 14.49 44.68
C GLY A 287 44.27 14.19 43.25
N ALA A 288 43.74 14.88 42.23
CA ALA A 288 44.27 14.74 40.85
C ALA A 288 43.81 15.88 39.89
N ALA A 289 43.72 17.13 40.35
CA ALA A 289 43.37 18.26 39.47
C ALA A 289 44.14 19.54 39.84
N ALA A 290 45.47 19.41 39.99
CA ALA A 290 46.37 20.53 40.28
C ALA A 290 47.66 20.51 39.43
N VAL A 291 47.63 19.93 38.21
CA VAL A 291 48.82 19.86 37.34
C VAL A 291 48.58 20.28 35.88
N MET A 292 47.34 20.37 35.39
CA MET A 292 47.06 20.74 33.99
C MET A 292 46.54 22.18 33.83
N ALA A 293 47.25 23.15 34.40
CA ALA A 293 46.96 24.58 34.25
C ALA A 293 48.22 25.43 33.96
N LEU A 294 49.29 24.82 33.44
CA LEU A 294 50.56 25.50 33.18
C LEU A 294 51.24 25.09 31.87
N ALA A 295 50.48 25.14 30.77
CA ALA A 295 50.94 25.22 29.37
C ALA A 295 49.65 25.33 28.56
N VAL A 296 49.17 26.49 28.12
CA VAL A 296 49.70 27.26 26.99
C VAL A 296 49.15 28.68 27.14
N LEU A 297 50.01 29.58 27.63
CA LEU A 297 49.82 31.04 27.58
C LEU A 297 51.20 31.66 27.32
N VAL A 298 51.77 31.44 26.13
CA VAL A 298 52.86 32.27 25.56
C VAL A 298 52.73 32.25 24.04
N ALA A 299 52.77 33.45 23.43
CA ALA A 299 52.57 33.80 22.01
C ALA A 299 51.09 33.89 21.60
N GLY A 300 50.40 35.03 21.70
CA GLY A 300 50.75 36.35 21.14
C GLY A 300 50.41 36.34 19.64
N GLY A 301 49.62 37.23 19.05
CA GLY A 301 48.97 38.47 19.44
C GLY A 301 48.62 39.21 18.14
N VAL A 302 47.53 39.99 18.15
CA VAL A 302 47.27 41.16 17.30
C VAL A 302 47.05 40.93 15.77
N PHE A 303 45.81 41.14 15.30
CA PHE A 303 45.55 42.18 14.27
C PHE A 303 44.06 42.57 14.19
N LEU A 304 43.81 43.89 14.15
CA LEU A 304 42.53 44.57 13.87
C LEU A 304 42.17 44.51 12.38
N GLY A 305 40.90 44.74 12.02
CA GLY A 305 40.57 45.24 10.68
C GLY A 305 39.09 45.29 10.32
N MET A 306 38.49 46.49 10.39
CA MET A 306 37.17 46.85 9.84
C MET A 306 37.16 46.84 8.30
N SER A 307 35.98 46.66 7.69
CA SER A 307 35.54 47.33 6.45
C SER A 307 33.99 47.28 6.40
N THR A 308 33.22 48.38 6.44
CA THR A 308 32.86 49.34 5.37
C THR A 308 32.43 48.61 4.09
N GLY A 309 31.18 48.65 3.61
CA GLY A 309 30.34 49.83 3.36
C GLY A 309 30.30 50.07 1.84
N GLY A 310 29.12 50.28 1.26
CA GLY A 310 29.00 50.85 -0.10
C GLY A 310 27.91 50.24 -0.99
N ASP A 311 26.83 50.99 -1.13
CA ASP A 311 25.77 50.87 -2.14
C ASP A 311 26.28 51.03 -3.58
N SER A 312 25.55 50.51 -4.57
CA SER A 312 25.32 51.18 -5.85
C SER A 312 24.13 50.61 -6.62
N GLU A 313 23.46 51.54 -7.30
CA GLU A 313 22.11 51.52 -7.84
C GLU A 313 21.95 50.82 -9.21
N ALA A 314 20.69 50.46 -9.44
CA ALA A 314 19.86 50.63 -10.64
C ALA A 314 20.42 50.39 -12.05
N VAL A 315 19.66 49.60 -12.84
CA VAL A 315 19.12 50.08 -14.13
C VAL A 315 17.73 49.45 -14.37
N ALA A 316 16.73 50.30 -14.58
CA ALA A 316 15.41 49.95 -15.10
C ALA A 316 15.41 49.94 -16.62
N SER A 317 14.59 49.09 -17.27
CA SER A 317 14.08 49.31 -18.63
C SER A 317 12.86 48.43 -18.90
N THR A 318 11.68 49.06 -18.87
CA THR A 318 10.52 48.69 -19.69
C THR A 318 10.69 49.27 -21.10
N PRO A 319 10.03 48.69 -22.11
CA PRO A 319 8.90 49.43 -22.66
C PRO A 319 7.67 48.58 -23.03
N THR A 320 6.56 49.29 -23.03
CA THR A 320 5.19 48.94 -23.43
C THR A 320 5.06 48.67 -24.93
N THR A 321 4.13 47.79 -25.33
CA THR A 321 3.36 47.94 -26.58
C THR A 321 1.91 47.49 -26.35
N THR A 322 0.99 48.20 -27.00
CA THR A 322 -0.45 48.32 -26.69
C THR A 322 -1.31 47.83 -27.86
N GLY A 323 -2.46 47.19 -27.54
CA GLY A 323 -3.70 47.14 -28.35
C GLY A 323 -3.92 45.84 -29.16
N VAL A 324 -5.11 45.21 -29.29
CA VAL A 324 -6.52 45.68 -29.39
C VAL A 324 -7.48 44.45 -29.18
N PRO A 325 -8.81 44.57 -28.85
CA PRO A 325 -9.62 43.55 -28.15
C PRO A 325 -10.82 42.88 -28.91
N ALA A 326 -11.50 41.94 -28.21
CA ALA A 326 -12.80 41.22 -28.43
C ALA A 326 -12.75 39.87 -29.20
N ALA A 327 -13.47 38.78 -28.90
CA ALA A 327 -14.79 38.55 -28.26
C ALA A 327 -14.88 37.12 -27.61
N PRO A 328 -16.00 36.69 -26.97
CA PRO A 328 -16.02 35.69 -25.88
C PRO A 328 -16.06 34.23 -26.35
N THR A 329 -15.36 33.36 -25.63
CA THR A 329 -15.55 31.91 -25.67
C THR A 329 -15.76 31.43 -24.24
N ASP A 330 -16.64 30.45 -24.09
CA ASP A 330 -17.24 29.90 -22.87
C ASP A 330 -16.29 29.66 -21.67
N PRO A 331 -16.80 29.63 -20.43
CA PRO A 331 -15.98 29.33 -19.25
C PRO A 331 -15.43 27.90 -19.35
N GLU A 332 -14.17 27.81 -19.75
CA GLU A 332 -13.30 26.66 -19.58
C GLU A 332 -13.07 26.47 -18.07
N GLU A 333 -13.52 25.34 -17.53
CA GLU A 333 -13.12 24.88 -16.19
C GLU A 333 -11.57 24.95 -16.11
N PRO A 334 -10.98 25.35 -14.96
CA PRO A 334 -9.53 25.42 -14.83
C PRO A 334 -8.94 24.01 -14.92
N GLY A 335 -8.57 23.59 -16.13
CA GLY A 335 -7.97 22.30 -16.41
C GLY A 335 -6.48 22.30 -16.04
N SER A 336 -6.09 21.33 -15.22
CA SER A 336 -4.71 20.93 -14.96
C SER A 336 -3.99 20.70 -16.31
N GLY A 337 -2.92 21.45 -16.58
CA GLY A 337 -2.21 21.39 -17.85
C GLY A 337 -1.49 20.06 -18.06
N SER A 338 -1.61 19.44 -19.24
CA SER A 338 -0.81 18.28 -19.65
C SER A 338 0.59 18.72 -20.11
N MET A 339 1.63 17.95 -19.77
CA MET A 339 3.02 18.17 -20.15
C MET A 339 3.54 16.97 -20.96
N THR A 340 4.46 17.24 -21.89
CA THR A 340 5.12 16.20 -22.70
C THR A 340 6.64 16.30 -22.60
N VAL A 341 7.29 15.15 -22.38
CA VAL A 341 8.75 14.97 -22.33
C VAL A 341 9.11 13.81 -23.25
N GLY A 342 9.58 14.12 -24.46
CA GLY A 342 9.79 13.12 -25.50
C GLY A 342 8.48 12.41 -25.87
N PRO A 343 8.42 11.06 -25.85
CA PRO A 343 7.18 10.31 -26.07
C PRO A 343 6.29 10.22 -24.82
N VAL A 344 6.71 10.77 -23.67
CA VAL A 344 5.98 10.62 -22.40
C VAL A 344 5.09 11.85 -22.17
N MET A 345 3.80 11.61 -21.89
CA MET A 345 2.83 12.64 -21.52
C MET A 345 2.29 12.38 -20.11
N PHE A 346 2.05 13.44 -19.34
CA PHE A 346 1.44 13.34 -18.00
C PHE A 346 0.75 14.65 -17.61
N ALA A 347 -0.12 14.60 -16.60
CA ALA A 347 -0.75 15.78 -16.03
C ALA A 347 0.19 16.48 -15.04
N VAL A 348 0.34 17.80 -15.16
CA VAL A 348 1.04 18.60 -14.14
C VAL A 348 0.12 18.71 -12.92
N PRO A 349 0.58 18.34 -11.71
CA PRO A 349 -0.27 18.41 -10.52
C PRO A 349 -0.71 19.84 -10.22
N ASP A 350 -1.91 19.98 -9.67
CA ASP A 350 -2.45 21.29 -9.33
C ASP A 350 -1.55 22.02 -8.32
N GLY A 351 -1.28 23.29 -8.59
CA GLY A 351 -0.39 24.11 -7.77
C GLY A 351 1.12 23.88 -8.04
N TRP A 352 1.50 23.07 -9.02
CA TRP A 352 2.90 22.86 -9.42
C TRP A 352 3.24 23.58 -10.74
N ARG A 353 4.51 23.97 -10.88
CA ARG A 353 5.03 24.63 -12.08
C ARG A 353 6.35 24.03 -12.52
N VAL A 354 6.63 24.09 -13.82
CA VAL A 354 7.93 23.70 -14.36
C VAL A 354 9.00 24.70 -13.92
N THR A 355 10.10 24.17 -13.40
CA THR A 355 11.25 24.95 -12.94
C THR A 355 12.06 25.36 -14.15
N ASP A 356 11.78 26.54 -14.68
CA ASP A 356 12.40 27.15 -15.86
C ASP A 356 12.24 26.35 -17.17
N PRO A 357 11.21 26.65 -17.98
CA PRO A 357 10.93 25.95 -19.23
C PRO A 357 12.04 26.08 -20.28
N ALA A 358 12.98 27.02 -20.13
CA ALA A 358 14.14 27.13 -21.01
C ALA A 358 15.23 26.08 -20.71
N THR A 359 15.22 25.49 -19.51
CA THR A 359 16.15 24.41 -19.09
C THR A 359 15.52 23.02 -19.15
N ALA A 360 14.20 22.95 -19.36
CA ALA A 360 13.53 21.69 -19.65
C ALA A 360 14.08 21.11 -20.96
N SER A 361 14.65 19.91 -20.90
CA SER A 361 15.13 19.19 -22.05
C SER A 361 14.09 18.18 -22.52
N ALA A 362 14.26 17.66 -23.74
CA ALA A 362 13.35 16.65 -24.29
C ALA A 362 13.32 15.33 -23.48
N ASP A 363 14.28 15.13 -22.58
CA ASP A 363 14.45 13.93 -21.76
C ASP A 363 14.30 14.17 -20.26
N ARG A 364 14.21 15.44 -19.80
CA ARG A 364 14.11 15.75 -18.37
C ARG A 364 13.29 17.01 -18.10
N VAL A 365 12.43 16.92 -17.09
CA VAL A 365 11.67 18.05 -16.55
C VAL A 365 11.70 18.03 -15.02
N VAL A 366 11.61 19.22 -14.44
CA VAL A 366 11.58 19.43 -12.99
C VAL A 366 10.37 20.29 -12.65
N LEU A 367 9.54 19.82 -11.73
CA LEU A 367 8.38 20.53 -11.20
C LEU A 367 8.66 20.97 -9.76
N GLU A 368 8.22 22.17 -9.41
CA GLU A 368 8.27 22.72 -8.06
C GLU A 368 6.88 23.25 -7.67
N PRO A 369 6.50 23.16 -6.38
CA PRO A 369 5.26 23.72 -5.91
C PRO A 369 5.30 25.24 -6.04
N THR A 370 4.16 25.83 -6.43
CA THR A 370 4.02 27.29 -6.56
C THR A 370 3.96 27.95 -5.19
N GLU A 371 3.41 27.25 -4.20
CA GLU A 371 3.35 27.64 -2.78
C GLU A 371 3.59 26.42 -1.88
N GLY A 372 4.11 26.63 -0.67
CA GLY A 372 4.30 25.57 0.32
C GLY A 372 5.77 25.16 0.58
N PRO A 373 6.00 24.00 1.22
CA PRO A 373 7.35 23.56 1.58
C PRO A 373 8.19 23.27 0.34
N LYS A 374 9.52 23.40 0.48
CA LYS A 374 10.46 23.06 -0.61
C LYS A 374 10.37 21.57 -0.94
N ALA A 375 9.81 21.28 -2.10
CA ALA A 375 9.64 19.94 -2.64
C ALA A 375 9.88 20.00 -4.15
N ARG A 376 10.21 18.87 -4.77
CA ARG A 376 10.50 18.82 -6.21
C ARG A 376 10.11 17.46 -6.79
N ILE A 377 9.51 17.47 -7.98
CA ILE A 377 9.29 16.26 -8.76
C ILE A 377 10.19 16.32 -9.98
N THR A 378 11.01 15.29 -10.20
CA THR A 378 11.85 15.18 -11.39
C THR A 378 11.33 14.04 -12.24
N VAL A 379 11.05 14.27 -13.51
CA VAL A 379 10.74 13.20 -14.47
C VAL A 379 11.84 13.16 -15.51
N VAL A 380 12.44 11.99 -15.68
CA VAL A 380 13.50 11.71 -16.67
C VAL A 380 13.06 10.55 -17.54
N GLN A 381 13.29 10.62 -18.85
CA GLN A 381 13.03 9.52 -19.77
C GLN A 381 14.29 9.17 -20.59
N GLU A 382 14.55 7.88 -20.73
CA GLU A 382 15.69 7.34 -21.45
C GLU A 382 15.23 6.22 -22.40
N GLN A 383 15.58 6.33 -23.69
CA GLN A 383 15.31 5.28 -24.67
C GLN A 383 16.30 4.13 -24.49
N LEU A 384 15.80 2.91 -24.30
CA LEU A 384 16.64 1.71 -24.21
C LEU A 384 17.16 1.35 -25.60
N ARG A 385 18.45 1.62 -25.85
CA ARG A 385 19.08 1.44 -27.17
C ARG A 385 19.40 -0.01 -27.52
N VAL A 386 19.44 -0.89 -26.52
CA VAL A 386 19.76 -2.32 -26.70
C VAL A 386 18.47 -3.07 -27.04
N PRO A 387 18.39 -3.75 -28.20
CA PRO A 387 17.22 -4.55 -28.55
C PRO A 387 16.97 -5.65 -27.52
N GLY A 388 15.75 -5.72 -26.99
CA GLY A 388 15.39 -6.68 -25.93
C GLY A 388 15.84 -6.27 -24.53
N ALA A 389 16.51 -5.12 -24.35
CA ALA A 389 16.66 -4.54 -23.02
C ALA A 389 15.29 -4.09 -22.50
N GLY A 390 15.03 -4.49 -21.26
CA GLY A 390 13.80 -4.19 -20.56
C GLY A 390 14.07 -4.18 -19.07
N TYR A 391 13.04 -4.52 -18.29
CA TYR A 391 13.04 -4.43 -16.85
C TYR A 391 14.29 -5.01 -16.15
N GLU A 392 14.66 -6.26 -16.47
CA GLU A 392 15.80 -6.94 -15.84
C GLU A 392 17.14 -6.24 -16.07
N GLN A 393 17.37 -5.73 -17.29
CA GLN A 393 18.60 -5.02 -17.61
C GLN A 393 18.67 -3.68 -16.86
N VAL A 394 17.56 -2.93 -16.82
CA VAL A 394 17.48 -1.67 -16.08
C VAL A 394 17.72 -1.89 -14.58
N ALA A 395 17.16 -2.98 -14.02
CA ALA A 395 17.40 -3.33 -12.62
C ALA A 395 18.89 -3.64 -12.34
N ALA A 396 19.54 -4.40 -13.23
CA ALA A 396 20.96 -4.70 -13.11
C ALA A 396 21.83 -3.44 -13.25
N ASP A 397 21.51 -2.55 -14.18
CA ASP A 397 22.24 -1.29 -14.41
C ASP A 397 22.12 -0.34 -13.22
N LEU A 398 20.93 -0.22 -12.62
CA LEU A 398 20.71 0.58 -11.40
C LEU A 398 21.46 -0.01 -10.21
N GLU A 399 21.48 -1.32 -10.06
CA GLU A 399 22.24 -1.97 -8.98
C GLU A 399 23.75 -1.77 -9.15
N ALA A 400 24.26 -1.85 -10.39
CA ALA A 400 25.65 -1.53 -10.70
C ALA A 400 25.99 -0.05 -10.39
N LYS A 401 25.10 0.88 -10.74
CA LYS A 401 25.23 2.32 -10.38
C LYS A 401 25.26 2.51 -8.87
N ARG A 402 24.40 1.82 -8.12
CA ARG A 402 24.36 1.86 -6.66
C ARG A 402 25.67 1.39 -6.03
N VAL A 403 26.21 0.26 -6.50
CA VAL A 403 27.48 -0.31 -6.01
C VAL A 403 28.67 0.61 -6.30
N ALA A 404 28.65 1.35 -7.41
CA ALA A 404 29.69 2.31 -7.77
C ALA A 404 29.59 3.65 -7.00
N ALA A 405 28.45 3.94 -6.36
CA ALA A 405 28.20 5.20 -5.66
C ALA A 405 28.79 5.22 -4.24
N ALA A 406 28.85 6.42 -3.64
CA ALA A 406 29.25 6.58 -2.26
C ALA A 406 28.31 5.82 -1.31
N ALA A 407 28.86 5.21 -0.26
CA ALA A 407 28.09 4.44 0.71
C ALA A 407 27.03 5.31 1.39
N GLY A 408 25.78 4.84 1.39
CA GLY A 408 24.65 5.56 1.99
C GLY A 408 23.97 6.58 1.06
N LEU A 409 24.52 6.85 -0.14
CA LEU A 409 23.87 7.76 -1.09
C LEU A 409 22.58 7.17 -1.67
N TYR A 410 22.57 5.87 -1.96
CA TYR A 410 21.41 5.18 -2.53
C TYR A 410 21.01 3.99 -1.65
N SER A 411 19.70 3.79 -1.46
CA SER A 411 19.15 2.58 -0.87
C SER A 411 19.29 1.37 -1.81
N PRO A 412 19.15 0.13 -1.33
CA PRO A 412 18.97 -1.03 -2.19
C PRO A 412 17.81 -0.81 -3.18
N ILE A 413 17.97 -1.33 -4.41
CA ILE A 413 16.92 -1.30 -5.42
C ILE A 413 15.82 -2.30 -5.05
N ARG A 414 14.60 -1.82 -4.86
CA ARG A 414 13.40 -2.64 -4.68
C ARG A 414 12.80 -2.94 -6.04
N ARG A 415 12.46 -4.21 -6.28
CA ARG A 415 11.79 -4.68 -7.50
C ARG A 415 10.29 -4.82 -7.26
N ASP A 416 9.54 -4.75 -8.34
CA ASP A 416 8.10 -5.03 -8.44
C ASP A 416 7.25 -4.13 -7.53
N VAL A 417 7.74 -2.91 -7.32
CA VAL A 417 7.04 -1.88 -6.56
C VAL A 417 6.00 -1.25 -7.47
N VAL A 418 4.75 -1.27 -7.04
CA VAL A 418 3.66 -0.61 -7.77
C VAL A 418 3.64 0.87 -7.42
N PHE A 419 3.71 1.73 -8.44
CA PHE A 419 3.65 3.19 -8.28
C PHE A 419 2.83 3.79 -9.42
N GLY A 420 1.81 4.61 -9.10
CA GLY A 420 0.88 5.13 -10.10
C GLY A 420 0.17 4.03 -10.90
N GLY A 421 -0.09 2.87 -10.28
CA GLY A 421 -0.73 1.72 -10.93
C GLY A 421 0.18 0.90 -11.87
N ARG A 422 1.48 1.22 -11.94
CA ARG A 422 2.46 0.53 -12.80
C ARG A 422 3.53 -0.15 -11.95
N SER A 423 3.89 -1.38 -12.28
CA SER A 423 5.00 -2.09 -11.63
C SER A 423 6.34 -1.55 -12.13
N GLY A 424 7.25 -1.28 -11.21
CA GLY A 424 8.55 -0.71 -11.51
C GLY A 424 9.59 -1.00 -10.44
N LEU A 425 10.71 -0.29 -10.53
CA LEU A 425 11.78 -0.33 -9.55
C LEU A 425 11.65 0.87 -8.64
N ALA A 426 12.02 0.74 -7.36
CA ALA A 426 12.06 1.87 -6.44
C ALA A 426 13.32 1.89 -5.60
N TYR A 427 13.85 3.08 -5.35
CA TYR A 427 14.99 3.30 -4.45
C TYR A 427 15.00 4.74 -3.95
N SER A 428 15.67 4.98 -2.83
CA SER A 428 15.80 6.31 -2.24
C SER A 428 17.23 6.82 -2.40
N GLU A 429 17.38 8.07 -2.83
CA GLU A 429 18.64 8.81 -2.84
C GLU A 429 18.68 9.78 -1.66
N HIS A 430 19.83 9.90 -1.01
CA HIS A 430 20.08 10.78 0.14
C HIS A 430 21.17 11.80 -0.19
N PRO A 431 20.85 12.88 -0.93
CA PRO A 431 21.81 13.94 -1.23
C PRO A 431 22.36 14.62 0.03
N GLU A 432 23.56 15.18 -0.08
CA GLU A 432 24.12 16.04 0.95
C GLU A 432 23.21 17.27 1.13
N GLY A 433 22.70 17.50 2.35
CA GLY A 433 21.76 18.58 2.65
C GLY A 433 20.42 18.16 3.26
N GLY A 434 20.23 16.87 3.58
CA GLY A 434 19.09 16.39 4.38
C GLY A 434 17.77 16.23 3.60
N SER A 435 17.79 16.42 2.28
CA SER A 435 16.67 16.00 1.42
C SER A 435 16.75 14.50 1.13
N ILE A 436 15.60 13.91 0.86
CA ILE A 436 15.47 12.53 0.38
C ILE A 436 14.76 12.60 -0.98
N VAL A 437 15.22 11.79 -1.93
CA VAL A 437 14.54 11.61 -3.22
C VAL A 437 14.10 10.17 -3.35
N ASP A 438 12.79 9.92 -3.37
CA ASP A 438 12.26 8.59 -3.68
C ASP A 438 12.09 8.47 -5.20
N TRP A 439 12.91 7.60 -5.79
CA TRP A 439 12.91 7.30 -7.21
C TRP A 439 12.01 6.11 -7.51
N HIS A 440 11.16 6.27 -8.52
CA HIS A 440 10.32 5.23 -9.12
C HIS A 440 10.64 5.12 -10.60
N VAL A 441 11.01 3.91 -11.05
CA VAL A 441 11.44 3.66 -12.41
C VAL A 441 10.49 2.69 -13.09
N ILE A 442 9.83 3.15 -14.13
CA ILE A 442 8.90 2.39 -14.96
C ILE A 442 9.62 2.08 -16.28
N VAL A 443 9.49 0.85 -16.76
CA VAL A 443 10.08 0.42 -18.03
C VAL A 443 8.98 -0.09 -18.94
N GLU A 444 8.66 0.66 -19.98
CA GLU A 444 7.58 0.34 -20.92
C GLU A 444 7.95 0.76 -22.33
N HIS A 445 7.54 -0.03 -23.34
CA HIS A 445 7.75 0.32 -24.75
C HIS A 445 9.21 0.70 -25.10
N SER A 446 10.19 0.04 -24.46
CA SER A 446 11.62 0.34 -24.59
C SER A 446 12.03 1.76 -24.14
N ILE A 447 11.26 2.35 -23.24
CA ILE A 447 11.54 3.62 -22.56
C ILE A 447 11.66 3.34 -21.06
N GLN A 448 12.73 3.84 -20.45
CA GLN A 448 12.86 3.94 -19.00
C GLN A 448 12.38 5.32 -18.56
N ILE A 449 11.35 5.38 -17.73
CA ILE A 449 10.80 6.60 -17.15
C ILE A 449 11.15 6.59 -15.66
N SER A 450 11.88 7.59 -15.19
CA SER A 450 12.31 7.73 -13.80
C SER A 450 11.65 8.97 -13.18
N ILE A 451 10.85 8.76 -12.13
CA ILE A 451 10.16 9.81 -11.36
C ILE A 451 10.84 9.92 -10.01
N GLY A 452 11.40 11.08 -9.69
CA GLY A 452 12.04 11.38 -8.40
C GLY A 452 11.21 12.33 -7.57
N CYS A 453 10.75 11.88 -6.41
CA CYS A 453 9.97 12.65 -5.44
C CYS A 453 10.87 13.15 -4.34
N GLN A 454 11.24 14.43 -4.41
CA GLN A 454 12.19 15.05 -3.48
C GLN A 454 11.48 15.84 -2.39
N TYR A 455 11.83 15.55 -1.14
CA TYR A 455 11.31 16.21 0.05
C TYR A 455 12.39 16.36 1.14
N GLN A 456 12.11 17.20 2.14
CA GLN A 456 12.89 17.29 3.38
C GLN A 456 12.46 16.18 4.34
N THR A 457 13.36 15.69 5.21
CA THR A 457 13.00 14.65 6.20
C THR A 457 11.68 14.94 6.93
N GLY A 458 10.74 13.99 6.89
CA GLY A 458 9.39 14.13 7.45
C GLY A 458 8.34 14.76 6.52
N GLY A 459 8.70 15.14 5.29
CA GLY A 459 7.78 15.69 4.28
C GLY A 459 7.18 14.67 3.32
N GLN A 460 7.49 13.38 3.48
CA GLN A 460 7.13 12.30 2.54
C GLN A 460 5.63 12.23 2.27
N ASP A 461 4.82 12.23 3.33
CA ASP A 461 3.36 12.08 3.27
C ASP A 461 2.68 13.17 2.42
N SER A 462 3.33 14.32 2.25
CA SER A 462 2.80 15.45 1.47
C SER A 462 3.11 15.38 -0.03
N ILE A 463 4.18 14.70 -0.44
CA ILE A 463 4.61 14.66 -1.86
C ILE A 463 4.35 13.30 -2.51
N THR A 464 4.40 12.19 -1.76
CA THR A 464 4.22 10.85 -2.32
C THR A 464 2.88 10.70 -3.06
N PRO A 465 1.72 11.13 -2.52
CA PRO A 465 0.46 11.04 -3.24
C PRO A 465 0.46 11.86 -4.54
N ILE A 466 1.07 13.05 -4.53
CA ILE A 466 1.16 13.94 -5.69
C ILE A 466 1.98 13.29 -6.81
N CYS A 467 3.09 12.64 -6.46
CA CYS A 467 3.88 11.89 -7.42
C CYS A 467 3.15 10.64 -7.94
N GLU A 468 2.39 9.94 -7.09
CA GLU A 468 1.58 8.79 -7.49
C GLU A 468 0.50 9.20 -8.49
N ASP A 469 -0.17 10.33 -8.25
CA ASP A 469 -1.16 10.89 -9.17
C ASP A 469 -0.51 11.25 -10.52
N LEU A 470 0.65 11.91 -10.51
CA LEU A 470 1.42 12.20 -11.72
C LEU A 470 1.77 10.91 -12.46
N ALA A 471 2.27 9.89 -11.76
CA ALA A 471 2.64 8.60 -12.34
C ALA A 471 1.42 7.87 -12.94
N SER A 472 0.25 7.97 -12.28
CA SER A 472 -0.99 7.37 -12.77
C SER A 472 -1.52 8.02 -14.05
N SER A 473 -1.23 9.31 -14.24
CA SER A 473 -1.58 10.07 -15.45
C SER A 473 -0.63 9.87 -16.62
N LEU A 474 0.47 9.11 -16.43
CA LEU A 474 1.45 8.87 -17.49
C LEU A 474 0.81 8.16 -18.66
N ASP A 475 1.18 8.59 -19.86
CA ASP A 475 0.88 7.95 -21.13
C ASP A 475 2.08 8.04 -22.08
N ILE A 476 2.21 7.09 -23.00
CA ILE A 476 3.30 7.04 -23.99
C ILE A 476 2.70 7.30 -25.37
N ILE A 477 2.93 8.50 -25.89
CA ILE A 477 2.50 8.92 -27.23
C ILE A 477 3.35 8.17 -28.27
N ARG A 478 2.67 7.50 -29.21
CA ARG A 478 3.30 6.76 -30.32
C ARG A 478 3.45 7.59 -31.59
#